data_AF-A0A9P9YLV5-F1
#
_entry.id   AF-A0A9P9YLV5-F1
#
_cell.length_a   1.000
_cell.length_b   1.000
_cell.length_c   1.000
_cell.angle_alpha   90.00
_cell.angle_beta   90.00
_cell.angle_gamma   90.00
#
_symmetry.space_group_name_H-M   'P 1'
#
loop_
_entity.id
_entity.type
_entity.pdbx_description
1 polymer ?
#
loop_
_entity_poly.entity_id
_entity_poly.type
_entity_poly.pdbx_seq_one_letter_code
_entity_poly.pdbx_strand_id
1 'polypeptide(L)'
;MAHNGFCSDEQIIKSALRKYQIHPHFGFTPRMMYLEEFMYYLDEHVLECSADEVVFWSLHNYKRLKSSEKERYKDLASEANSHIFK
;
A
#
# COMPACT_ATOMS: atom_id res chain seq x y z
N MET A 1 -15.53 -10.89 -7.61
CA MET A 1 -16.49 -10.71 -6.49
C MET A 1 -15.99 -9.53 -5.68
N ALA A 2 -16.80 -8.47 -5.55
CA ALA A 2 -16.41 -7.26 -4.85
C ALA A 2 -16.38 -7.52 -3.33
N HIS A 3 -15.19 -7.55 -2.74
CA HIS A 3 -15.04 -7.48 -1.29
C HIS A 3 -15.22 -6.03 -0.86
N ASN A 4 -16.23 -5.77 -0.02
CA ASN A 4 -16.49 -4.56 0.77
C ASN A 4 -15.48 -3.41 0.60
N GLY A 5 -15.81 -2.34 -0.13
CA GLY A 5 -15.23 -1.00 0.09
C GLY A 5 -13.71 -0.88 0.23
N PHE A 6 -12.90 -1.73 -0.39
CA PHE A 6 -11.44 -1.59 -0.43
C PHE A 6 -11.00 -1.17 -1.82
N CYS A 7 -10.00 -0.29 -1.87
CA CYS A 7 -9.26 0.03 -3.08
C CYS A 7 -8.77 -1.28 -3.73
N SER A 8 -8.96 -1.43 -5.05
CA SER A 8 -8.54 -2.64 -5.74
C SER A 8 -7.03 -2.79 -5.72
N ASP A 9 -6.55 -4.03 -5.78
CA ASP A 9 -5.13 -4.36 -5.88
C ASP A 9 -4.45 -3.59 -7.03
N GLU A 10 -5.14 -3.45 -8.16
CA GLU A 10 -4.69 -2.66 -9.31
C GLU A 10 -4.56 -1.16 -9.00
N GLN A 11 -5.49 -0.57 -8.24
CA GLN A 11 -5.44 0.84 -7.84
C GLN A 11 -4.26 1.11 -6.88
N ILE A 12 -3.98 0.17 -5.97
CA ILE A 12 -2.83 0.23 -5.05
C ILE A 12 -1.52 0.21 -5.85
N ILE A 13 -1.37 -0.74 -6.77
CA ILE A 13 -0.17 -0.90 -7.60
C ILE A 13 0.04 0.35 -8.48
N LYS A 14 -1.01 0.83 -9.16
CA LYS A 14 -0.94 2.04 -10.00
C LYS A 14 -0.55 3.28 -9.19
N SER A 15 -1.11 3.44 -7.98
CA SER A 15 -0.76 4.54 -7.09
C SER A 15 0.71 4.48 -6.68
N ALA A 16 1.18 3.30 -6.26
CA ALA A 16 2.56 3.08 -5.85
C ALA A 16 3.54 3.34 -7.01
N LEU A 17 3.25 2.82 -8.20
CA LEU A 17 4.03 3.07 -9.41
C LEU A 17 4.13 4.56 -9.71
N ARG A 18 3.01 5.28 -9.69
CA ARG A 18 2.99 6.73 -9.97
C ARG A 18 3.77 7.55 -8.95
N LYS A 19 3.66 7.24 -7.66
CA LYS A 19 4.26 8.04 -6.57
C LYS A 19 5.75 7.76 -6.39
N TYR A 20 6.17 6.50 -6.53
CA TYR A 20 7.51 6.07 -6.14
C TYR A 20 8.43 5.71 -7.33
N GLN A 21 7.95 5.79 -8.59
CA GLN A 21 8.75 5.53 -9.80
C GLN A 21 10.03 6.39 -9.93
N ILE A 22 10.10 7.50 -9.20
CA ILE A 22 11.23 8.43 -9.23
C ILE A 22 12.53 7.75 -8.76
N HIS A 23 12.42 6.61 -8.05
CA HIS A 23 13.55 5.82 -7.54
C HIS A 23 13.55 4.39 -8.09
N PRO A 24 13.85 4.18 -9.39
CA PRO A 24 13.73 2.88 -10.07
C PRO A 24 14.70 1.81 -9.55
N HIS A 25 15.68 2.20 -8.73
CA HIS A 25 16.64 1.26 -8.12
C HIS A 25 16.12 0.60 -6.84
N PHE A 26 14.99 1.06 -6.29
CA PHE A 26 14.41 0.50 -5.08
C PHE A 26 13.11 -0.25 -5.42
N GLY A 27 13.08 -1.53 -5.10
CA GLY A 27 11.86 -2.33 -5.23
C GLY A 27 10.79 -1.91 -4.23
N PHE A 28 9.53 -2.07 -4.61
CA PHE A 28 8.38 -1.96 -3.72
C PHE A 28 8.45 -3.00 -2.61
N THR A 29 8.10 -2.57 -1.41
CA THR A 29 7.99 -3.44 -0.24
C THR A 29 6.52 -3.68 0.13
N PRO A 30 6.19 -4.77 0.83
CA PRO A 30 4.84 -5.01 1.31
C PRO A 30 4.28 -3.86 2.15
N ARG A 31 5.14 -3.22 2.95
CA ARG A 31 4.75 -2.07 3.78
C ARG A 31 4.49 -0.81 2.95
N MET A 32 5.07 -0.66 1.76
CA MET A 32 4.68 0.43 0.85
C MET A 32 3.28 0.19 0.29
N MET A 33 2.96 -1.04 -0.11
CA MET A 33 1.61 -1.40 -0.59
C MET A 33 0.55 -1.17 0.49
N TYR A 34 0.83 -1.57 1.72
CA TYR A 34 -0.09 -1.32 2.85
C TYR A 34 -0.28 0.18 3.14
N LEU A 35 0.78 0.99 3.03
CA LEU A 35 0.66 2.44 3.24
C LEU A 35 -0.21 3.08 2.18
N GLU A 36 -0.09 2.66 0.93
CA GLU A 36 -0.94 3.15 -0.15
C GLU A 36 -2.41 2.82 0.13
N GLU A 37 -2.72 1.58 0.50
CA GLU A 37 -4.10 1.22 0.90
C GLU A 37 -4.58 2.00 2.13
N PHE A 38 -3.71 2.19 3.13
CA PHE A 38 -4.04 2.97 4.32
C PHE A 38 -4.33 4.44 4.02
N MET A 39 -3.60 5.05 3.08
CA MET A 39 -3.87 6.41 2.62
C MET A 39 -5.22 6.51 1.91
N TYR A 40 -5.59 5.53 1.09
CA TYR A 40 -6.92 5.47 0.48
C TYR A 40 -8.02 5.37 1.54
N TYR A 41 -7.81 4.55 2.57
CA TYR A 41 -8.76 4.44 3.67
C TYR A 41 -8.98 5.79 4.38
N LEU A 42 -7.90 6.54 4.65
CA LEU A 42 -8.03 7.86 5.29
C LEU A 42 -8.76 8.88 4.41
N ASP A 43 -8.49 8.87 3.10
CA ASP A 43 -9.13 9.76 2.13
C ASP A 43 -10.64 9.48 2.01
N GLU A 44 -11.03 8.21 1.93
CA GLU A 44 -12.44 7.80 1.87
C GLU A 44 -13.23 8.18 3.14
N HIS A 45 -12.55 8.17 4.30
CA HIS A 45 -13.16 8.51 5.58
C HIS A 45 -12.98 9.99 5.96
N VAL A 46 -12.42 10.82 5.07
CA VAL A 46 -12.17 12.26 5.28
C VAL A 46 -11.41 12.52 6.60
N LEU A 47 -10.44 11.65 6.89
CA LEU A 47 -9.62 11.75 8.09
C LEU A 47 -8.40 12.60 7.80
N GLU A 48 -8.42 13.85 8.26
CA GLU A 48 -7.27 14.73 8.22
C GLU A 48 -6.22 14.26 9.23
N CYS A 49 -5.12 13.72 8.73
CA CYS A 49 -3.97 13.29 9.51
C CYS A 49 -2.71 13.98 8.98
N SER A 50 -1.84 14.40 9.87
CA SER A 50 -0.48 14.81 9.49
C SER A 50 0.30 13.63 8.89
N ALA A 51 1.31 13.91 8.07
CA ALA A 51 2.15 12.86 7.49
C ALA A 51 2.77 11.94 8.56
N ASP A 52 3.17 12.51 9.69
CA ASP A 52 3.74 11.77 10.82
C ASP A 52 2.72 10.82 11.45
N GLU A 53 1.48 11.26 11.61
CA GLU A 53 0.38 10.41 12.06
C GLU A 53 0.12 9.29 11.05
N VAL A 54 0.02 9.59 9.77
CA VAL A 54 -0.20 8.55 8.74
C VAL A 54 0.88 7.47 8.82
N VAL A 55 2.16 7.86 8.93
CA VAL A 55 3.28 6.93 9.06
C VAL A 55 3.21 6.13 10.36
N PHE A 56 2.94 6.79 11.50
CA PHE A 56 2.86 6.15 12.80
C PHE A 56 1.73 5.12 12.86
N TRP A 57 0.51 5.53 12.51
CA TRP A 57 -0.69 4.71 12.57
C TRP A 57 -0.63 3.54 11.59
N SER A 58 -0.18 3.78 10.35
CA SER A 58 0.03 2.70 9.38
C SER A 58 1.08 1.69 9.84
N LEU A 59 2.18 2.14 10.45
CA LEU A 59 3.20 1.22 10.97
C LEU A 59 2.67 0.40 12.13
N HIS A 60 1.97 1.04 13.07
CA HIS A 60 1.35 0.38 14.21
C HIS A 60 0.34 -0.69 13.75
N ASN A 61 -0.53 -0.35 12.80
CA ASN A 61 -1.54 -1.27 12.28
C ASN A 61 -0.91 -2.44 11.49
N TYR A 62 0.07 -2.15 10.64
CA TYR A 62 0.78 -3.18 9.86
C TYR A 62 1.46 -4.23 10.76
N LYS A 63 2.06 -3.80 11.88
CA LYS A 63 2.68 -4.74 12.84
C LYS A 63 1.65 -5.74 13.40
N ARG A 64 0.42 -5.30 13.63
CA ARG A 64 -0.68 -6.07 14.22
C ARG A 64 -1.46 -6.94 13.22
N LEU A 65 -1.25 -6.76 11.92
CA LEU A 65 -1.83 -7.63 10.90
C LEU A 65 -1.37 -9.08 11.08
N LYS A 66 -2.30 -10.01 10.81
CA LYS A 66 -2.04 -11.44 10.76
C LYS A 66 -1.08 -11.76 9.62
N SER A 67 -0.35 -12.86 9.72
CA SER A 67 0.56 -13.31 8.67
C SER A 67 -0.16 -13.50 7.33
N SER A 68 -1.39 -14.04 7.33
CA SER A 68 -2.20 -14.21 6.13
C SER A 68 -2.57 -12.89 5.44
N GLU A 69 -2.79 -11.82 6.21
CA GLU A 69 -3.08 -10.49 5.67
C GLU A 69 -1.81 -9.86 5.11
N LYS A 70 -0.66 -10.13 5.73
CA LYS A 70 0.65 -9.69 5.24
C LYS A 70 1.06 -10.33 3.91
N GLU A 71 0.60 -11.56 3.63
CA GLU A 71 0.86 -12.22 2.34
C GLU A 71 0.28 -11.43 1.17
N ARG A 72 -0.95 -10.90 1.27
CA ARG A 72 -1.54 -10.06 0.21
C ARG A 72 -0.60 -8.92 -0.20
N TYR A 73 0.00 -8.23 0.76
CA TYR A 73 0.90 -7.11 0.44
C TYR A 73 2.25 -7.56 -0.13
N LYS A 74 2.69 -8.80 0.16
CA LYS A 74 3.85 -9.38 -0.51
C LYS A 74 3.56 -9.64 -1.98
N ASP A 75 2.38 -10.19 -2.28
CA ASP A 75 1.96 -10.44 -3.65
C ASP A 75 1.86 -9.12 -4.43
N LEU A 76 1.22 -8.10 -3.85
CA LEU A 76 1.15 -6.75 -4.43
C LEU A 76 2.52 -6.13 -4.71
N ALA A 77 3.46 -6.27 -3.77
CA ALA A 77 4.80 -5.74 -3.94
C ALA A 77 5.57 -6.48 -5.04
N SER A 78 5.41 -7.81 -5.11
CA SER A 78 6.00 -8.64 -6.16
C SER A 78 5.46 -8.27 -7.55
N GLU A 79 4.14 -8.08 -7.64
CA GLU A 79 3.48 -7.65 -8.87
C GLU A 79 3.97 -6.26 -9.29
N ALA A 80 3.95 -5.28 -8.40
CA ALA A 80 4.44 -3.92 -8.66
C ALA A 80 5.90 -3.91 -9.14
N ASN A 81 6.77 -4.72 -8.51
CA ASN A 81 8.17 -4.86 -8.93
C ASN A 81 8.30 -5.45 -10.33
N SER A 82 7.42 -6.36 -10.73
CA SER A 82 7.41 -6.90 -12.10
C SER A 82 7.12 -5.85 -13.18
N HIS A 83 6.57 -4.68 -12.83
CA HIS A 83 6.37 -3.56 -13.76
C HIS A 83 7.60 -2.67 -13.90
N ILE A 84 8.52 -2.66 -12.93
CA ILE A 84 9.76 -1.87 -12.99
C ILE A 84 10.86 -2.61 -13.75
N PHE A 85 10.97 -3.92 -13.56
CA PHE A 85 12.06 -4.75 -14.09
C PHE A 85 11.72 -5.47 -15.41
N LYS A 86 10.70 -5.01 -16.14
CA LYS A 86 10.36 -5.46 -17.50
C LYS A 86 11.06 -4.59 -18.54
#